data_AF-A0A522W4N7-F1
#
_entry.id   AF-A0A522W4N7-F1
#
_cell.length_a   1.000
_cell.length_b   1.000
_cell.length_c   1.000
_cell.angle_alpha   90.00
_cell.angle_beta   90.00
_cell.angle_gamma   90.00
#
_symmetry.space_group_name_H-M   'P 1'
#
loop_
_entity.id
_entity.type
_entity.pdbx_description
1 polymer ?
#
loop_
_entity_poly.entity_id
_entity_poly.type
_entity_poly.pdbx_seq_one_letter_code
_entity_poly.pdbx_strand_id
1 'polypeptide(L)'
;MNEDKQVNENQREEMKDEIYHKEQEIEEEISELKTELKGYKKAIHQLDREGRGWFRFWMIPLVIILVGGGILGFIFISQFIKYYNFAKEGIPLEILSQSSSQFTQTPGINPSSSSSSLITAAKLATADDPSQGKESAKITLVEFSDFQCPYSEESAAVVKQLLQRYPDDIKLIYRDFPVDSIHSFARKAAEAGACAHEQDKFWEYHDKLFENQESLNNEDSQIFYKIAKDVGLDEKLFTTCFGFGKYKSEVEEDYQAGVSAGVRGTPTWFFNGQKIQGALSLETFEKIAQELLK
;
A
#
# COMPACT_ATOMS: atom_id res chain seq x y z
N MET A 1 -43.16 65.11 -78.28
CA MET A 1 -43.07 63.68 -77.90
C MET A 1 -41.64 63.21 -77.58
N ASN A 2 -40.61 64.07 -77.67
CA ASN A 2 -39.21 63.71 -77.38
C ASN A 2 -38.69 64.28 -76.03
N GLU A 3 -39.16 65.45 -75.60
CA GLU A 3 -38.72 66.08 -74.33
C GLU A 3 -39.22 65.34 -73.09
N ASP A 4 -40.49 64.94 -73.03
CA ASP A 4 -41.05 64.24 -71.85
C ASP A 4 -40.39 62.87 -71.58
N LYS A 5 -39.92 62.19 -72.64
CA LYS A 5 -39.16 60.93 -72.48
C LYS A 5 -37.77 61.18 -71.89
N GLN A 6 -37.12 62.26 -72.32
CA GLN A 6 -35.78 62.60 -71.87
C GLN A 6 -35.77 63.11 -70.43
N VAL A 7 -36.81 63.82 -70.00
CA VAL A 7 -36.99 64.23 -68.59
C VAL A 7 -37.18 63.02 -67.68
N ASN A 8 -37.99 62.04 -68.09
CA ASN A 8 -38.22 60.82 -67.30
C ASN A 8 -36.96 59.93 -67.22
N GLU A 9 -36.16 59.90 -68.30
CA GLU A 9 -34.89 59.18 -68.31
C GLU A 9 -33.84 59.85 -67.40
N ASN A 10 -33.74 61.18 -67.42
CA ASN A 10 -32.84 61.92 -66.52
C ASN A 10 -33.22 61.74 -65.05
N GLN A 11 -34.51 61.83 -64.71
CA GLN A 11 -35.00 61.59 -63.34
C GLN A 11 -34.73 60.15 -62.88
N ARG A 12 -34.78 59.18 -63.79
CA ARG A 12 -34.47 57.78 -63.49
C ARG A 12 -32.98 57.56 -63.23
N GLU A 13 -32.10 58.26 -63.95
CA GLU A 13 -30.67 58.19 -63.70
C GLU A 13 -30.27 58.91 -62.40
N GLU A 14 -30.86 60.07 -62.08
CA GLU A 14 -30.67 60.73 -60.78
C GLU A 14 -31.13 59.85 -59.61
N MET A 15 -32.30 59.20 -59.73
CA MET A 15 -32.80 58.30 -58.70
C MET A 15 -31.93 57.06 -58.53
N LYS A 16 -31.33 56.53 -59.60
CA LYS A 16 -30.37 55.43 -59.52
C LYS A 16 -29.08 55.85 -58.81
N ASP A 17 -28.61 57.06 -59.07
CA ASP A 17 -27.41 57.61 -58.42
C ASP A 17 -27.65 57.81 -56.91
N GLU A 18 -28.83 58.31 -56.54
CA GLU A 18 -29.21 58.43 -55.12
C GLU A 18 -29.34 57.06 -54.43
N ILE A 19 -29.91 56.06 -55.10
CA ILE A 19 -29.99 54.68 -54.58
C ILE A 19 -28.59 54.09 -54.43
N TYR A 20 -27.71 54.27 -55.41
CA TYR A 20 -26.34 53.78 -55.37
C TYR A 20 -25.56 54.36 -54.18
N HIS A 21 -25.68 55.68 -53.96
CA HIS A 21 -25.03 56.31 -52.81
C HIS A 21 -25.58 55.83 -51.46
N LYS A 22 -26.90 55.63 -51.35
CA LYS A 22 -27.50 55.06 -50.13
C LYS A 22 -27.11 53.60 -49.90
N GLU A 23 -26.98 52.80 -50.96
CA GLU A 23 -26.49 51.42 -50.84
C GLU A 23 -25.05 51.38 -50.32
N GLN A 24 -24.18 52.28 -50.80
CA GLN A 24 -22.80 52.38 -50.30
C GLN A 24 -22.75 52.79 -48.82
N GLU A 25 -23.56 53.76 -48.39
CA GLU A 25 -23.64 54.20 -46.99
C GLU A 25 -24.12 53.06 -46.07
N ILE A 26 -25.13 52.30 -46.51
CA ILE A 26 -25.63 51.12 -45.77
C ILE A 26 -24.56 50.02 -45.70
N GLU A 27 -23.81 49.77 -46.78
CA GLU A 27 -22.73 48.78 -46.78
C GLU A 27 -21.58 49.16 -45.83
N GLU A 28 -21.26 50.46 -45.74
CA GLU A 28 -20.26 50.99 -44.80
C GLU A 28 -20.71 50.79 -43.34
N GLU A 29 -21.95 51.16 -42.99
CA GLU A 29 -22.51 50.93 -41.66
C GLU A 29 -22.55 49.43 -41.28
N ILE A 30 -22.91 48.56 -42.22
CA ILE A 30 -22.90 47.10 -41.99
C ILE A 30 -21.48 46.59 -41.76
N SER A 31 -20.48 47.17 -42.42
CA SER A 31 -19.07 46.81 -42.24
C SER A 31 -18.56 47.19 -40.85
N GLU A 32 -18.91 48.40 -40.37
CA GLU A 32 -18.58 48.85 -39.02
C GLU A 32 -19.22 47.95 -37.96
N LEU A 33 -20.53 47.67 -38.07
CA LEU A 33 -21.25 46.79 -37.15
C LEU A 33 -20.67 45.38 -37.10
N LYS A 34 -20.24 44.83 -38.25
CA LYS A 34 -19.57 43.52 -38.29
C LYS A 34 -18.23 43.54 -37.56
N THR A 35 -17.52 44.66 -37.60
CA THR A 35 -16.24 44.84 -36.93
C THR A 35 -16.44 44.91 -35.42
N GLU A 36 -17.44 45.66 -34.94
CA GLU A 36 -17.81 45.69 -33.53
C GLU A 36 -18.25 44.32 -33.01
N LEU A 37 -19.10 43.60 -33.76
CA LEU A 37 -19.57 42.27 -33.40
C LEU A 37 -18.41 41.26 -33.25
N LYS A 38 -17.39 41.36 -34.11
CA LYS A 38 -16.16 40.55 -33.98
C LYS A 38 -15.41 40.89 -32.68
N GLY A 39 -15.35 42.17 -32.31
CA GLY A 39 -14.80 42.63 -31.04
C GLY A 39 -15.52 42.02 -29.84
N TYR A 40 -16.85 42.11 -29.82
CA TYR A 40 -17.69 41.54 -28.77
C TYR A 40 -17.54 40.02 -28.66
N LYS A 41 -17.54 39.29 -29.79
CA LYS A 41 -17.32 37.83 -29.78
C LYS A 41 -15.97 37.45 -29.19
N LYS A 42 -14.92 38.22 -29.49
CA LYS A 42 -13.58 38.00 -28.94
C LYS A 42 -13.54 38.25 -27.42
N ALA A 43 -14.20 39.32 -26.95
CA ALA A 43 -14.31 39.62 -25.52
C ALA A 43 -15.09 38.54 -24.74
N ILE A 44 -16.21 38.07 -25.29
CA ILE A 44 -17.02 36.98 -24.70
C ILE A 44 -16.19 35.69 -24.61
N HIS A 45 -15.44 35.36 -25.66
CA HIS A 45 -14.56 34.18 -25.65
C HIS A 45 -13.44 34.27 -24.61
N GLN A 46 -12.94 35.47 -24.32
CA GLN A 46 -11.92 35.71 -23.31
C GLN A 46 -12.50 35.56 -21.89
N LEU A 47 -13.69 36.11 -21.64
CA LEU A 47 -14.42 35.96 -20.38
C LEU A 47 -14.80 34.49 -20.08
N ASP A 48 -15.19 33.72 -21.10
CA ASP A 48 -15.51 32.29 -20.98
C ASP A 48 -14.25 31.40 -20.74
N ARG A 49 -13.06 31.89 -21.12
CA ARG A 49 -11.78 31.20 -20.86
C ARG A 49 -11.30 31.46 -19.43
N GLU A 50 -11.49 32.67 -18.91
CA GLU A 50 -11.12 33.04 -17.54
C GLU A 50 -12.13 32.51 -16.50
N GLY A 51 -13.44 32.55 -16.79
CA GLY A 51 -14.49 32.07 -15.87
C GLY A 51 -14.51 30.54 -15.68
N ARG A 52 -14.24 29.76 -16.75
CA ARG A 52 -14.14 28.29 -16.64
C ARG A 52 -12.88 27.81 -15.92
N GLY A 53 -11.80 28.59 -15.94
CA GLY A 53 -10.57 28.27 -15.23
C GLY A 53 -10.78 28.31 -13.72
N TRP A 54 -11.26 29.43 -13.20
CA TRP A 54 -11.49 29.60 -11.76
C TRP A 54 -12.54 28.62 -11.20
N PHE A 55 -13.66 28.40 -11.91
CA PHE A 55 -14.70 27.48 -11.44
C PHE A 55 -14.22 26.02 -11.41
N ARG A 56 -13.44 25.58 -12.41
CA ARG A 56 -12.88 24.21 -12.42
C ARG A 56 -11.78 24.02 -11.39
N PHE A 57 -10.99 25.06 -11.13
CA PHE A 57 -9.84 24.97 -10.24
C PHE A 57 -10.22 25.12 -8.75
N TRP A 58 -11.29 25.86 -8.44
CA TRP A 58 -11.71 26.11 -7.05
C TRP A 58 -13.04 25.44 -6.66
N MET A 59 -14.07 25.39 -7.53
CA MET A 59 -15.39 24.84 -7.14
C MET A 59 -15.45 23.32 -7.23
N ILE A 60 -14.76 22.69 -8.19
CA ILE A 60 -14.76 21.21 -8.31
C ILE A 60 -14.11 20.53 -7.10
N PRO A 61 -12.93 20.96 -6.61
CA PRO A 61 -12.38 20.41 -5.36
C PRO A 61 -13.31 20.66 -4.17
N LEU A 62 -13.96 21.82 -4.09
CA LEU A 62 -14.87 22.18 -2.99
C LEU A 62 -16.12 21.29 -2.96
N VAL A 63 -16.68 20.97 -4.13
CA VAL A 63 -17.80 20.03 -4.28
C VAL A 63 -17.35 18.59 -3.99
N ILE A 64 -16.14 18.19 -4.41
CA ILE A 64 -15.57 16.87 -4.08
C ILE A 64 -15.29 16.74 -2.57
N ILE A 65 -14.84 17.81 -1.91
CA ILE A 65 -14.64 17.86 -0.45
C ILE A 65 -15.98 17.83 0.28
N LEU A 66 -17.01 18.53 -0.21
CA LEU A 66 -18.35 18.52 0.39
C LEU A 66 -19.06 17.17 0.24
N VAL A 67 -18.92 16.51 -0.91
CA VAL A 67 -19.53 15.20 -1.18
C VAL A 67 -18.71 14.05 -0.56
N GLY A 68 -17.38 14.10 -0.64
CA GLY A 68 -16.46 13.12 -0.05
C GLY A 68 -16.36 13.23 1.48
N GLY A 69 -16.47 14.44 2.02
CA GLY A 69 -16.50 14.70 3.46
C GLY A 69 -17.74 14.11 4.16
N GLY A 70 -18.86 13.97 3.45
CA GLY A 70 -20.04 13.28 3.97
C GLY A 70 -19.82 11.78 4.19
N ILE A 71 -19.10 11.12 3.28
CA ILE A 71 -18.80 9.68 3.37
C ILE A 71 -17.73 9.42 4.43
N LEU A 72 -16.64 10.20 4.42
CA LEU A 72 -15.60 10.09 5.44
C LEU A 72 -16.12 10.48 6.83
N GLY A 73 -16.95 11.51 6.92
CA GLY A 73 -17.62 11.92 8.16
C GLY A 73 -18.56 10.83 8.69
N PHE A 74 -19.34 10.17 7.82
CA PHE A 74 -20.20 9.06 8.22
C PHE A 74 -19.38 7.84 8.71
N ILE A 75 -18.28 7.50 8.04
CA ILE A 75 -17.36 6.43 8.47
C ILE A 75 -16.72 6.78 9.82
N PHE A 76 -16.29 8.04 10.00
CA PHE A 76 -15.67 8.50 11.24
C PHE A 76 -16.67 8.53 12.40
N ILE A 77 -17.91 8.98 12.18
CA ILE A 77 -18.99 8.95 13.17
C ILE A 77 -19.38 7.51 13.51
N SER A 78 -19.47 6.62 12.52
CA SER A 78 -19.71 5.18 12.73
C SER A 78 -18.61 4.54 13.58
N GLN A 79 -17.34 4.80 13.27
CA GLN A 79 -16.20 4.30 14.04
C GLN A 79 -16.16 4.91 15.45
N PHE A 80 -16.47 6.20 15.58
CA PHE A 80 -16.50 6.88 16.87
C PHE A 80 -17.62 6.36 17.79
N ILE A 81 -18.80 6.04 17.24
CA ILE A 81 -19.89 5.41 18.01
C ILE A 81 -19.48 4.02 18.50
N LYS A 82 -18.84 3.21 17.64
CA LYS A 82 -18.31 1.88 18.05
C LYS A 82 -17.27 2.00 19.16
N TYR A 83 -16.33 2.93 19.00
CA TYR A 83 -15.30 3.21 20.01
C TYR A 83 -15.90 3.71 21.33
N TYR A 84 -16.87 4.63 21.29
CA TYR A 84 -17.51 5.18 22.48
C TYR A 84 -18.34 4.13 23.23
N ASN A 85 -19.02 3.23 22.51
CA ASN A 85 -19.73 2.12 23.12
C ASN A 85 -18.77 1.11 23.76
N PHE A 86 -17.66 0.77 23.08
CA PHE A 86 -16.61 -0.09 23.63
C PHE A 86 -15.94 0.51 24.89
N ALA A 87 -15.66 1.81 24.88
CA ALA A 87 -15.08 2.51 26.02
C ALA A 87 -16.05 2.62 27.22
N LYS A 88 -17.37 2.69 26.96
CA LYS A 88 -18.42 2.75 27.98
C LYS A 88 -18.71 1.38 28.61
N GLU A 89 -18.60 0.31 27.84
CA GLU A 89 -18.82 -1.06 28.34
C GLU A 89 -17.65 -1.57 29.17
N GLY A 90 -16.45 -1.00 28.98
CA GLY A 90 -15.25 -1.38 29.72
C GLY A 90 -14.80 -2.81 29.41
N ILE A 91 -13.51 -3.08 29.54
CA ILE A 91 -13.02 -4.46 29.45
C ILE A 91 -13.42 -5.16 30.75
N PRO A 92 -14.16 -6.29 30.72
CA PRO A 92 -14.44 -7.04 31.93
C PRO A 92 -13.11 -7.42 32.60
N LEU A 93 -12.97 -7.04 33.87
CA LEU A 93 -11.78 -7.24 34.71
C LEU A 93 -11.34 -8.71 34.86
N GLU A 94 -12.12 -9.66 34.35
CA GLU A 94 -11.76 -11.08 34.21
C GLU A 94 -10.73 -11.36 33.09
N ILE A 95 -10.60 -10.51 32.07
CA ILE A 95 -9.67 -10.75 30.96
C ILE A 95 -8.22 -10.40 31.36
N LEU A 96 -8.04 -9.45 32.26
CA LEU A 96 -6.70 -9.04 32.73
C LEU A 96 -6.07 -10.03 33.72
N SER A 97 -6.87 -10.88 34.39
CA SER A 97 -6.36 -11.91 35.32
C SER A 97 -6.02 -13.24 34.63
N GLN A 98 -6.59 -13.52 33.44
CA GLN A 98 -6.23 -14.71 32.66
C GLN A 98 -4.93 -14.52 31.87
N SER A 99 -4.59 -13.30 31.46
CA SER A 99 -3.37 -13.07 30.66
C SER A 99 -2.07 -13.20 31.48
N SER A 100 -2.10 -12.93 32.79
CA SER A 100 -0.89 -13.00 33.63
C SER A 100 -0.54 -14.42 34.08
N SER A 101 -1.50 -15.37 34.02
CA SER A 101 -1.28 -16.76 34.44
C SER A 101 -0.77 -17.69 33.33
N GLN A 102 -0.63 -17.20 32.09
CA GLN A 102 -0.03 -17.96 30.97
C GLN A 102 1.43 -17.61 30.68
N PHE A 103 2.01 -16.57 31.31
CA PHE A 103 3.36 -16.10 31.01
C PHE A 103 4.48 -16.94 31.67
N THR A 104 4.17 -18.05 32.34
CA THR A 104 5.16 -18.87 33.06
C THR A 104 4.91 -20.36 32.97
N GLN A 105 4.28 -20.83 31.89
CA GLN A 105 4.23 -22.27 31.62
C GLN A 105 5.39 -22.66 30.72
N THR A 106 6.36 -23.37 31.31
CA THR A 106 7.35 -24.17 30.57
C THR A 106 6.58 -25.17 29.70
N PRO A 107 6.86 -25.31 28.39
CA PRO A 107 6.06 -26.17 27.51
C PRO A 107 6.20 -27.65 27.92
N GLY A 108 5.10 -28.26 28.35
CA GLY A 108 4.92 -29.70 28.28
C GLY A 108 4.51 -30.08 26.86
N ILE A 109 5.37 -30.78 26.13
CA ILE A 109 5.04 -31.36 24.82
C ILE A 109 3.99 -32.45 25.06
N ASN A 110 2.76 -32.23 24.59
CA ASN A 110 1.65 -33.18 24.75
C ASN A 110 1.44 -33.92 23.42
N PRO A 111 1.82 -35.21 23.30
CA PRO A 111 1.96 -35.91 22.00
C PRO A 111 0.64 -36.35 21.32
N SER A 112 -0.54 -35.93 21.81
CA SER A 112 -1.85 -36.33 21.24
C SER A 112 -2.41 -35.38 20.16
N SER A 113 -1.65 -34.38 19.70
CA SER A 113 -2.12 -33.36 18.73
C SER A 113 -1.60 -33.54 17.30
N SER A 114 -0.99 -34.68 16.95
CA SER A 114 -0.27 -34.85 15.67
C SER A 114 -1.13 -34.64 14.42
N SER A 115 -2.41 -35.05 14.40
CA SER A 115 -3.27 -34.84 13.23
C SER A 115 -3.76 -33.39 13.07
N SER A 116 -3.96 -32.67 14.17
CA SER A 116 -4.35 -31.26 14.18
C SER A 116 -3.15 -30.35 13.91
N SER A 117 -1.96 -30.71 14.40
CA SER A 117 -0.73 -29.95 14.17
C SER A 117 -0.24 -30.06 12.73
N LEU A 118 -0.39 -31.22 12.06
CA LEU A 118 -0.05 -31.37 10.64
C LEU A 118 -0.96 -30.52 9.72
N ILE A 119 -2.26 -30.42 10.03
CA ILE A 119 -3.19 -29.54 9.30
C ILE A 119 -2.88 -28.07 9.57
N THR A 120 -2.44 -27.73 10.78
CA THR A 120 -2.02 -26.38 11.15
C THR A 120 -0.70 -25.99 10.47
N ALA A 121 0.27 -26.90 10.41
CA ALA A 121 1.54 -26.69 9.70
C ALA A 121 1.34 -26.46 8.20
N ALA A 122 0.53 -27.30 7.55
CA ALA A 122 0.20 -27.16 6.13
C ALA A 122 -0.60 -25.88 5.81
N LYS A 123 -1.30 -25.32 6.80
CA LYS A 123 -2.02 -24.04 6.66
C LYS A 123 -1.13 -22.83 6.91
N LEU A 124 -0.06 -22.99 7.70
CA LEU A 124 0.90 -21.92 8.00
C LEU A 124 2.05 -21.87 6.99
N ALA A 125 2.34 -22.97 6.30
CA ALA A 125 3.25 -23.01 5.17
C ALA A 125 2.49 -22.63 3.90
N THR A 126 2.66 -21.42 3.37
CA THR A 126 2.19 -21.09 2.02
C THR A 126 3.33 -21.22 1.01
N ALA A 127 2.98 -21.44 -0.26
CA ALA A 127 3.97 -21.77 -1.30
C ALA A 127 4.72 -20.53 -1.83
N ASP A 128 4.26 -19.35 -1.48
CA ASP A 128 4.77 -18.02 -1.82
C ASP A 128 5.72 -17.44 -0.75
N ASP A 129 5.77 -18.05 0.44
CA ASP A 129 6.65 -17.61 1.51
C ASP A 129 8.12 -18.01 1.23
N PRO A 130 9.09 -17.15 1.57
CA PRO A 130 10.50 -17.51 1.52
C PRO A 130 10.80 -18.74 2.38
N SER A 131 11.45 -19.73 1.77
CA SER A 131 11.84 -20.96 2.46
C SER A 131 13.27 -21.40 2.13
N GLN A 132 13.87 -22.15 3.05
CA GLN A 132 15.18 -22.79 2.87
C GLN A 132 15.23 -24.14 3.58
N GLY A 133 16.02 -25.07 3.04
CA GLY A 133 16.07 -26.46 3.48
C GLY A 133 15.41 -27.41 2.48
N LYS A 134 15.43 -28.71 2.77
CA LYS A 134 14.89 -29.73 1.86
C LYS A 134 13.36 -29.78 1.94
N GLU A 135 12.70 -29.92 0.80
CA GLU A 135 11.25 -30.23 0.75
C GLU A 135 10.89 -31.53 1.48
N SER A 136 11.83 -32.46 1.58
CA SER A 136 11.67 -33.73 2.30
C SER A 136 12.05 -33.65 3.79
N ALA A 137 12.32 -32.46 4.32
CA ALA A 137 12.67 -32.27 5.73
C ALA A 137 11.56 -32.79 6.64
N LYS A 138 11.94 -33.46 7.74
CA LYS A 138 10.98 -34.02 8.71
C LYS A 138 10.36 -32.93 9.59
N ILE A 139 11.05 -31.80 9.73
CA ILE A 139 10.61 -30.66 10.52
C ILE A 139 10.36 -29.50 9.57
N THR A 140 9.13 -29.01 9.54
CA THR A 140 8.80 -27.68 9.02
C THR A 140 8.80 -26.71 10.19
N LEU A 141 9.72 -25.75 10.15
CA LEU A 141 9.84 -24.65 11.09
C LEU A 141 9.29 -23.39 10.43
N VAL A 142 8.12 -22.92 10.88
CA VAL A 142 7.58 -21.63 10.44
C VAL A 142 7.97 -20.57 11.47
N GLU A 143 8.54 -19.47 11.00
CA GLU A 143 8.87 -18.29 11.80
C GLU A 143 7.93 -17.14 11.42
N PHE A 144 7.24 -16.56 12.40
CA PHE A 144 6.64 -15.24 12.28
C PHE A 144 7.58 -14.22 12.89
N SER A 145 8.06 -13.28 12.07
CA SER A 145 9.18 -12.41 12.40
C SER A 145 8.90 -10.95 12.04
N ASP A 146 9.69 -10.05 12.63
CA ASP A 146 9.61 -8.61 12.39
C ASP A 146 11.03 -8.06 12.27
N PHE A 147 11.34 -7.45 11.12
CA PHE A 147 12.66 -6.91 10.81
C PHE A 147 13.13 -5.77 11.72
N GLN A 148 12.27 -5.15 12.52
CA GLN A 148 12.65 -4.16 13.54
C GLN A 148 12.68 -4.71 14.97
N CYS A 149 12.30 -5.98 15.17
CA CYS A 149 12.31 -6.60 16.48
C CYS A 149 13.72 -7.09 16.84
N PRO A 150 14.31 -6.64 17.97
CA PRO A 150 15.65 -7.08 18.39
C PRO A 150 15.70 -8.58 18.75
N TYR A 151 14.59 -9.15 19.24
CA TYR A 151 14.52 -10.59 19.53
C TYR A 151 14.45 -11.44 18.26
N SER A 152 13.91 -10.88 17.17
CA SER A 152 13.89 -11.53 15.86
C SER A 152 15.29 -11.53 15.25
N GLU A 153 16.03 -10.42 15.40
CA GLU A 153 17.46 -10.33 15.03
C GLU A 153 18.30 -11.38 15.76
N GLU A 154 18.17 -11.47 17.10
CA GLU A 154 18.87 -12.48 17.90
C GLU A 154 18.57 -13.90 17.41
N SER A 155 17.30 -14.16 17.11
CA SER A 155 16.86 -15.48 16.68
C SER A 155 17.33 -15.84 15.27
N ALA A 156 17.46 -14.87 14.35
CA ALA A 156 17.99 -15.12 13.01
C ALA A 156 19.40 -15.75 13.08
N ALA A 157 20.26 -15.25 13.97
CA ALA A 157 21.60 -15.80 14.19
C ALA A 157 21.58 -17.22 14.79
N VAL A 158 20.62 -17.50 15.68
CA VAL A 158 20.44 -18.83 16.29
C VAL A 158 19.91 -19.84 15.26
N VAL A 159 18.90 -19.46 14.49
CA VAL A 159 18.29 -20.32 13.46
C VAL A 159 19.28 -20.64 12.36
N LYS A 160 20.14 -19.69 11.96
CA LYS A 160 21.23 -19.95 11.01
C LYS A 160 22.17 -21.07 11.49
N GLN A 161 22.50 -21.10 12.79
CA GLN A 161 23.29 -22.19 13.38
C GLN A 161 22.51 -23.50 13.44
N LEU A 162 21.21 -23.44 13.75
CA LEU A 162 20.35 -24.62 13.77
C LEU A 162 20.27 -25.29 12.39
N LEU A 163 20.03 -24.52 11.32
CA LEU A 163 19.95 -25.04 9.95
C LEU A 163 21.29 -25.64 9.49
N GLN A 164 22.42 -25.11 9.95
CA GLN A 164 23.74 -25.72 9.68
C GLN A 164 23.92 -27.07 10.37
N ARG A 165 23.34 -27.28 11.56
CA ARG A 165 23.43 -28.55 12.29
C ARG A 165 22.43 -29.60 11.79
N TYR A 166 21.31 -29.15 11.22
CA TYR A 166 20.22 -30.01 10.74
C TYR A 166 19.87 -29.70 9.25
N PRO A 167 20.84 -29.75 8.33
CA PRO A 167 20.67 -29.26 6.96
C PRO A 167 19.66 -30.08 6.14
N ASP A 168 19.41 -31.32 6.56
CA ASP A 168 18.54 -32.27 5.87
C ASP A 168 17.20 -32.49 6.57
N ASP A 169 17.11 -32.06 7.83
CA ASP A 169 16.01 -32.40 8.73
C ASP A 169 15.03 -31.24 8.92
N ILE A 170 15.46 -29.99 8.68
CA ILE A 170 14.65 -28.78 8.89
C ILE A 170 14.45 -28.02 7.58
N LYS A 171 13.19 -27.68 7.29
CA LYS A 171 12.78 -26.66 6.33
C LYS A 171 12.31 -25.44 7.10
N LEU A 172 12.98 -24.30 6.95
CA LEU A 172 12.54 -23.02 7.47
C LEU A 172 11.61 -22.35 6.47
N ILE A 173 10.53 -21.76 6.97
CA ILE A 173 9.61 -20.88 6.25
C ILE A 173 9.52 -19.58 7.04
N TYR A 174 9.79 -18.45 6.40
CA TYR A 174 9.69 -17.13 7.01
C TYR A 174 8.35 -16.51 6.67
N ARG A 175 7.67 -15.93 7.67
CA ARG A 175 6.43 -15.19 7.52
C ARG A 175 6.49 -13.83 8.18
N ASP A 176 5.94 -12.85 7.50
CA ASP A 176 5.94 -11.48 7.96
C ASP A 176 4.92 -11.27 9.10
N PHE A 177 5.38 -10.71 10.22
CA PHE A 177 4.49 -10.29 11.30
C PHE A 177 4.90 -8.91 11.82
N PRO A 178 4.76 -7.86 11.00
CA PRO A 178 5.15 -6.50 11.41
C PRO A 178 4.30 -6.01 12.58
N VAL A 179 4.96 -5.69 13.70
CA VAL A 179 4.31 -5.19 14.92
C VAL A 179 4.24 -3.67 14.87
N ASP A 180 3.43 -3.15 13.94
CA ASP A 180 3.34 -1.72 13.60
C ASP A 180 3.10 -0.78 14.79
N SER A 181 2.50 -1.29 15.88
CA SER A 181 2.20 -0.52 17.09
C SER A 181 3.44 -0.02 17.83
N ILE A 182 4.58 -0.69 17.65
CA ILE A 182 5.85 -0.33 18.28
C ILE A 182 7.02 -0.24 17.28
N HIS A 183 6.84 -0.77 16.06
CA HIS A 183 7.84 -0.77 14.99
C HIS A 183 7.28 -0.12 13.72
N SER A 184 7.38 1.20 13.63
CA SER A 184 6.73 2.01 12.59
C SER A 184 7.12 1.68 11.14
N PHE A 185 8.24 1.01 10.93
CA PHE A 185 8.80 0.65 9.62
C PHE A 185 8.87 -0.87 9.38
N ALA A 186 8.39 -1.69 10.31
CA ALA A 186 8.42 -3.16 10.20
C ALA A 186 7.72 -3.63 8.94
N ARG A 187 6.54 -3.09 8.66
CA ARG A 187 5.77 -3.43 7.45
C ARG A 187 6.46 -3.00 6.17
N LYS A 188 7.18 -1.87 6.19
CA LYS A 188 7.99 -1.43 5.05
C LYS A 188 9.21 -2.34 4.83
N ALA A 189 9.83 -2.81 5.89
CA ALA A 189 10.91 -3.78 5.79
C ALA A 189 10.41 -5.13 5.25
N ALA A 190 9.24 -5.61 5.70
CA ALA A 190 8.56 -6.79 5.16
C ALA A 190 8.26 -6.65 3.65
N GLU A 191 7.59 -5.55 3.24
CA GLU A 191 7.33 -5.24 1.82
C GLU A 191 8.62 -5.28 0.98
N ALA A 192 9.73 -4.75 1.52
CA ALA A 192 11.01 -4.75 0.85
C ALA A 192 11.64 -6.15 0.77
N GLY A 193 11.52 -6.96 1.83
CA GLY A 193 11.91 -8.36 1.86
C GLY A 193 11.19 -9.17 0.78
N ALA A 194 9.87 -9.04 0.66
CA ALA A 194 9.08 -9.69 -0.37
C ALA A 194 9.53 -9.29 -1.81
N CYS A 195 9.89 -8.02 -2.02
CA CYS A 195 10.48 -7.57 -3.29
C CYS A 195 11.86 -8.18 -3.58
N ALA A 196 12.64 -8.51 -2.56
CA ALA A 196 13.89 -9.26 -2.71
C ALA A 196 13.62 -10.75 -2.97
N HIS A 197 12.55 -11.30 -2.40
CA HIS A 197 12.11 -12.67 -2.64
C HIS A 197 11.73 -12.90 -4.11
N GLU A 198 11.02 -11.96 -4.74
CA GLU A 198 10.69 -12.00 -6.17
C GLU A 198 11.93 -12.15 -7.08
N GLN A 199 13.10 -11.77 -6.58
CA GLN A 199 14.37 -11.82 -7.29
C GLN A 199 15.33 -12.89 -6.73
N ASP A 200 14.80 -13.87 -6.00
CA ASP A 200 15.55 -14.99 -5.42
C ASP A 200 16.67 -14.58 -4.43
N LYS A 201 16.59 -13.38 -3.83
CA LYS A 201 17.58 -12.88 -2.86
C LYS A 201 16.99 -12.51 -1.50
N PHE A 202 15.93 -13.21 -1.11
CA PHE A 202 15.29 -12.96 0.18
C PHE A 202 16.28 -13.06 1.33
N TRP A 203 17.05 -14.16 1.41
CA TRP A 203 17.90 -14.44 2.57
C TRP A 203 19.08 -13.46 2.70
N GLU A 204 19.69 -13.05 1.58
CA GLU A 204 20.73 -12.02 1.58
C GLU A 204 20.19 -10.65 2.01
N TYR A 205 18.99 -10.29 1.53
CA TYR A 205 18.32 -9.04 1.89
C TYR A 205 17.85 -9.05 3.35
N HIS A 206 17.28 -10.17 3.79
CA HIS A 206 16.86 -10.47 5.16
C HIS A 206 18.02 -10.27 6.15
N ASP A 207 19.17 -10.90 5.88
CA ASP A 207 20.35 -10.78 6.75
C ASP A 207 20.79 -9.30 6.83
N LYS A 208 20.75 -8.56 5.71
CA LYS A 208 21.09 -7.14 5.69
C LYS A 208 20.08 -6.24 6.39
N LEU A 209 18.78 -6.54 6.35
CA LEU A 209 17.78 -5.80 7.11
C LEU A 209 18.07 -5.92 8.61
N PHE A 210 18.33 -7.14 9.09
CA PHE A 210 18.70 -7.37 10.48
C PHE A 210 20.04 -6.72 10.86
N GLU A 211 21.06 -6.78 10.02
CA GLU A 211 22.32 -6.06 10.25
C GLU A 211 22.18 -4.53 10.32
N ASN A 212 21.08 -3.96 9.83
CA ASN A 212 20.84 -2.52 9.75
C ASN A 212 19.58 -2.08 10.51
N GLN A 213 19.11 -2.84 11.52
CA GLN A 213 17.86 -2.55 12.25
C GLN A 213 17.75 -1.09 12.73
N GLU A 214 18.82 -0.54 13.32
CA GLU A 214 18.83 0.83 13.83
C GLU A 214 18.63 1.88 12.73
N SER A 215 18.95 1.56 11.47
CA SER A 215 18.78 2.44 10.31
C SER A 215 17.40 2.32 9.66
N LEU A 216 16.57 1.35 10.09
CA LEU A 216 15.19 1.17 9.62
C LEU A 216 14.22 2.17 10.28
N ASN A 217 14.59 3.44 10.38
CA ASN A 217 13.88 4.45 11.16
C ASN A 217 13.56 5.72 10.37
N ASN A 218 13.73 5.71 9.05
CA ASN A 218 13.52 6.87 8.20
C ASN A 218 12.39 6.67 7.17
N GLU A 219 11.62 7.73 6.95
CA GLU A 219 10.53 7.75 5.97
C GLU A 219 11.05 7.72 4.52
N ASP A 220 12.26 8.26 4.30
CA ASP A 220 12.85 8.36 2.96
C ASP A 220 13.20 7.01 2.34
N SER A 221 13.10 5.91 3.11
CA SER A 221 13.24 4.54 2.63
C SER A 221 14.59 4.21 1.98
N GLN A 222 15.57 5.12 2.08
CA GLN A 222 16.86 5.04 1.38
C GLN A 222 17.67 3.80 1.78
N ILE A 223 17.52 3.38 3.04
CA ILE A 223 18.20 2.19 3.55
C ILE A 223 17.78 0.93 2.77
N PHE A 224 16.51 0.80 2.40
CA PHE A 224 15.99 -0.35 1.66
C PHE A 224 16.61 -0.44 0.26
N TYR A 225 16.66 0.68 -0.47
CA TYR A 225 17.30 0.75 -1.78
C TYR A 225 18.82 0.49 -1.71
N LYS A 226 19.48 1.02 -0.67
CA LYS A 226 20.90 0.77 -0.44
C LYS A 226 21.16 -0.72 -0.21
N ILE A 227 20.40 -1.36 0.67
CA ILE A 227 20.52 -2.80 0.92
C ILE A 227 20.26 -3.59 -0.36
N ALA A 228 19.23 -3.22 -1.13
CA ALA A 228 18.90 -3.88 -2.39
C ALA A 228 20.09 -3.87 -3.36
N LYS A 229 20.75 -2.71 -3.48
CA LYS A 229 21.96 -2.56 -4.27
C LYS A 229 23.13 -3.39 -3.72
N ASP A 230 23.33 -3.39 -2.40
CA ASP A 230 24.43 -4.09 -1.75
C ASP A 230 24.34 -5.62 -1.92
N VAL A 231 23.13 -6.17 -1.93
CA VAL A 231 22.91 -7.61 -2.21
C VAL A 231 22.80 -7.91 -3.71
N GLY A 232 22.87 -6.88 -4.56
CA GLY A 232 22.88 -6.96 -6.01
C GLY A 232 21.52 -7.30 -6.64
N LEU A 233 20.43 -6.79 -6.09
CA LEU A 233 19.12 -6.83 -6.75
C LEU A 233 19.11 -5.93 -8.00
N ASP A 234 18.23 -6.22 -8.96
CA ASP A 234 17.95 -5.29 -10.05
C ASP A 234 17.24 -4.05 -9.47
N GLU A 235 17.94 -2.92 -9.52
CA GLU A 235 17.46 -1.67 -8.92
C GLU A 235 16.13 -1.19 -9.53
N LYS A 236 15.86 -1.46 -10.82
CA LYS A 236 14.62 -1.02 -11.48
C LYS A 236 13.45 -1.91 -11.09
N LEU A 237 13.66 -3.22 -11.04
CA LEU A 237 12.66 -4.18 -10.59
C LEU A 237 12.30 -3.92 -9.12
N PHE A 238 13.32 -3.76 -8.27
CA PHE A 238 13.11 -3.46 -6.86
C PHE A 238 12.39 -2.12 -6.67
N THR A 239 12.82 -1.06 -7.37
CA THR A 239 12.16 0.26 -7.27
C THR A 239 10.70 0.22 -7.69
N THR A 240 10.38 -0.55 -8.73
CA THR A 240 8.99 -0.73 -9.17
C THR A 240 8.21 -1.52 -8.12
N CYS A 241 8.74 -2.65 -7.67
CA CYS A 241 8.08 -3.50 -6.70
C CYS A 241 7.80 -2.77 -5.37
N PHE A 242 8.84 -2.21 -4.77
CA PHE A 242 8.78 -1.61 -3.45
C PHE A 242 8.11 -0.22 -3.50
N GLY A 243 8.42 0.59 -4.51
CA GLY A 243 7.85 1.93 -4.67
C GLY A 243 6.34 1.91 -4.90
N PHE A 244 5.80 0.92 -5.62
CA PHE A 244 4.36 0.75 -5.79
C PHE A 244 3.69 -0.03 -4.65
N GLY A 245 4.47 -0.59 -3.70
CA GLY A 245 3.95 -1.41 -2.61
C GLY A 245 3.27 -2.68 -3.12
N LYS A 246 3.91 -3.36 -4.09
CA LYS A 246 3.37 -4.57 -4.75
C LYS A 246 2.94 -5.65 -3.76
N TYR A 247 3.70 -5.84 -2.69
CA TYR A 247 3.50 -6.89 -1.69
C TYR A 247 2.73 -6.44 -0.44
N LYS A 248 2.08 -5.27 -0.46
CA LYS A 248 1.26 -4.80 0.68
C LYS A 248 0.15 -5.77 1.10
N SER A 249 -0.50 -6.41 0.13
CA SER A 249 -1.59 -7.37 0.40
C SER A 249 -1.04 -8.65 1.02
N GLU A 250 0.05 -9.16 0.46
CA GLU A 250 0.67 -10.41 0.91
C GLU A 250 1.22 -10.28 2.34
N VAL A 251 1.97 -9.22 2.65
CA VAL A 251 2.40 -8.91 4.02
C VAL A 251 1.22 -8.77 5.01
N GLU A 252 0.08 -8.24 4.55
CA GLU A 252 -1.13 -8.18 5.39
C GLU A 252 -1.79 -9.54 5.57
N GLU A 253 -1.80 -10.38 4.53
CA GLU A 253 -2.29 -11.76 4.59
C GLU A 253 -1.48 -12.59 5.58
N ASP A 254 -0.15 -12.46 5.55
CA ASP A 254 0.80 -13.03 6.51
C ASP A 254 0.49 -12.62 7.95
N TYR A 255 0.37 -11.30 8.16
CA TYR A 255 0.02 -10.75 9.45
C TYR A 255 -1.31 -11.33 9.97
N GLN A 256 -2.35 -11.35 9.15
CA GLN A 256 -3.66 -11.89 9.53
C GLN A 256 -3.64 -13.42 9.76
N ALA A 257 -2.83 -14.16 9.00
CA ALA A 257 -2.60 -15.58 9.21
C ALA A 257 -1.94 -15.82 10.59
N GLY A 258 -0.92 -15.03 10.94
CA GLY A 258 -0.30 -15.04 12.25
C GLY A 258 -1.29 -14.73 13.37
N VAL A 259 -2.11 -13.67 13.23
CA VAL A 259 -3.13 -13.28 14.21
C VAL A 259 -4.11 -14.44 14.46
N SER A 260 -4.56 -15.07 13.37
CA SER A 260 -5.49 -16.21 13.37
C SER A 260 -4.86 -17.46 13.99
N ALA A 261 -3.55 -17.67 13.81
CA ALA A 261 -2.78 -18.74 14.44
C ALA A 261 -2.40 -18.44 15.91
N GLY A 262 -2.80 -17.29 16.43
CA GLY A 262 -2.54 -16.90 17.81
C GLY A 262 -1.15 -16.31 18.04
N VAL A 263 -0.48 -15.80 17.01
CA VAL A 263 0.73 -14.98 17.14
C VAL A 263 0.35 -13.67 17.81
N ARG A 264 1.17 -13.23 18.77
CA ARG A 264 0.93 -12.01 19.58
C ARG A 264 2.16 -11.11 19.66
N GLY A 265 3.25 -11.51 19.01
CA GLY A 265 4.54 -10.84 19.03
C GLY A 265 5.57 -11.72 18.34
N THR A 266 6.74 -11.15 18.11
CA THR A 266 7.83 -11.78 17.36
C THR A 266 9.08 -11.95 18.23
N PRO A 267 9.89 -13.00 17.97
CA PRO A 267 9.58 -14.09 17.05
C PRO A 267 8.56 -15.07 17.65
N THR A 268 7.74 -15.68 16.80
CA THR A 268 6.90 -16.83 17.14
C THR A 268 7.17 -17.96 16.17
N TRP A 269 7.32 -19.18 16.68
CA TRP A 269 7.71 -20.37 15.94
C TRP A 269 6.56 -21.37 15.88
N PHE A 270 6.50 -22.15 14.80
CA PHE A 270 5.70 -23.35 14.72
C PHE A 270 6.56 -24.51 14.23
N PHE A 271 6.79 -25.50 15.09
CA PHE A 271 7.48 -26.75 14.73
C PHE A 271 6.44 -27.81 14.39
N ASN A 272 6.32 -28.19 13.12
CA ASN A 272 5.27 -29.10 12.67
C ASN A 272 3.88 -28.71 13.20
N GLY A 273 3.61 -27.39 13.27
CA GLY A 273 2.35 -26.80 13.75
C GLY A 273 2.26 -26.59 15.26
N GLN A 274 3.26 -27.00 16.06
CA GLN A 274 3.31 -26.72 17.49
C GLN A 274 3.89 -25.33 17.74
N LYS A 275 3.05 -24.43 18.27
CA LYS A 275 3.43 -23.03 18.52
C LYS A 275 4.35 -22.88 19.73
N ILE A 276 5.42 -22.13 19.57
CA ILE A 276 6.36 -21.72 20.63
C ILE A 276 6.65 -20.22 20.45
N GLN A 277 6.69 -19.45 21.53
CA GLN A 277 6.83 -18.00 21.46
C GLN A 277 8.15 -17.53 22.08
N GLY A 278 8.73 -16.47 21.49
CA GLY A 278 9.92 -15.78 21.99
C GLY A 278 11.22 -16.24 21.34
N ALA A 279 12.29 -15.50 21.66
CA ALA A 279 13.65 -15.90 21.29
C ALA A 279 14.06 -17.14 22.09
N LEU A 280 14.47 -18.19 21.37
CA LEU A 280 14.89 -19.46 21.98
C LEU A 280 16.40 -19.59 21.86
N SER A 281 17.03 -20.20 22.88
CA SER A 281 18.44 -20.57 22.78
C SER A 281 18.63 -21.69 21.75
N LEU A 282 19.85 -21.79 21.19
CA LEU A 282 20.19 -22.90 20.29
C LEU A 282 19.94 -24.26 20.94
N GLU A 283 20.32 -24.43 22.21
CA GLU A 283 20.07 -25.68 22.97
C GLU A 283 18.57 -26.03 23.01
N THR A 284 17.70 -25.03 23.18
CA THR A 284 16.24 -25.25 23.20
C THR A 284 15.74 -25.69 21.84
N PHE A 285 16.16 -25.02 20.76
CA PHE A 285 15.86 -25.42 19.39
C PHE A 285 16.30 -26.87 19.11
N GLU A 286 17.53 -27.23 19.49
CA GLU A 286 18.07 -28.57 19.29
C GLU A 286 17.30 -29.63 20.05
N LYS A 287 16.93 -29.35 21.31
CA LYS A 287 16.13 -30.28 22.11
C LYS A 287 14.77 -30.56 21.46
N ILE A 288 14.12 -29.52 20.91
CA ILE A 288 12.85 -29.67 20.19
C ILE A 288 13.06 -30.48 18.92
N ALA A 289 14.08 -30.14 18.11
CA ALA A 289 14.38 -30.86 16.88
C ALA A 289 14.67 -32.34 17.14
N GLN A 290 15.50 -32.67 18.13
CA GLN A 290 15.81 -34.05 18.52
C GLN A 290 14.57 -34.82 18.94
N GLU A 291 13.62 -34.18 19.64
CA GLU A 291 12.37 -34.84 20.04
C GLU A 291 11.48 -35.14 18.83
N LEU A 292 11.44 -34.24 17.84
CA LEU A 292 10.64 -34.40 16.62
C LEU A 292 11.24 -35.37 15.60
N LEU A 293 12.54 -35.70 15.72
CA LEU A 293 13.25 -36.62 14.82
C LEU A 293 13.26 -38.07 15.28
N LYS A 294 12.84 -38.34 16.52
CA LYS A 294 12.67 -39.69 17.07
C LYS A 294 11.49 -40.43 16.42
#